data_AF-A0A2T1NIH7-F1
#
_entry.id   AF-A0A2T1NIH7-F1
#
_cell.length_a   1.000
_cell.length_b   1.000
_cell.length_c   1.000
_cell.angle_alpha   90.00
_cell.angle_beta   90.00
_cell.angle_gamma   90.00
#
_symmetry.space_group_name_H-M   'P 1'
#
loop_
_entity.id
_entity.type
_entity.pdbx_description
1 polymer ?
#
loop_
_entity_poly.entity_id
_entity_poly.type
_entity_poly.pdbx_seq_one_letter_code
_entity_poly.pdbx_strand_id
1 'polypeptide(L)'
;MKLTVKTIILNTFFSLIFLFNTSVIEDQNQFKNNNIQDVIIVYGSDTCHYCLDTKTFLNKNNIKYTYYDIDENEKALNEMLNKLREKKISVSDLKIPVIDKNGNIFTNNIKFEDFLNKIKE
;
A
#
# COMPACT_ATOMS: atom_id res chain seq x y z
N MET A 1 7.27 64.33 39.85
CA MET A 1 7.70 64.02 38.47
C MET A 1 7.87 62.50 38.37
N LYS A 2 7.13 61.86 37.46
CA LYS A 2 7.10 60.40 37.23
C LYS A 2 8.42 59.90 36.59
N LEU A 3 8.54 58.58 36.49
CA LEU A 3 9.54 57.73 35.80
C LEU A 3 10.71 57.28 36.69
N THR A 4 11.05 56.00 36.85
CA THR A 4 10.51 54.74 36.30
C THR A 4 11.02 53.59 37.16
N VAL A 5 10.11 52.90 37.84
CA VAL A 5 10.33 51.60 38.47
C VAL A 5 10.39 50.57 37.34
N LYS A 6 11.55 50.39 36.71
CA LYS A 6 11.67 49.45 35.57
C LYS A 6 13.07 48.86 35.39
N THR A 7 13.74 48.46 36.47
CA THR A 7 15.01 47.70 36.31
C THR A 7 15.32 46.71 37.44
N ILE A 8 14.44 46.52 38.43
CA ILE A 8 14.68 45.59 39.56
C ILE A 8 13.57 44.52 39.62
N ILE A 9 13.25 43.94 38.46
CA ILE A 9 12.47 42.69 38.37
C ILE A 9 13.08 41.85 37.24
N LEU A 10 14.40 41.61 37.29
CA LEU A 10 15.05 40.80 36.26
C LEU A 10 15.92 39.67 36.80
N ASN A 11 15.98 39.43 38.12
CA ASN A 11 16.97 38.45 38.61
C ASN A 11 16.59 37.57 39.80
N THR A 12 15.32 37.18 39.93
CA THR A 12 14.95 36.08 40.86
C THR A 12 14.03 35.03 40.25
N PHE A 13 13.59 35.19 38.99
CA PHE A 13 12.78 34.18 38.29
C PHE A 13 13.61 33.21 37.42
N PHE A 14 14.93 33.41 37.35
CA PHE A 14 15.84 32.58 36.55
C PHE A 14 16.54 31.49 37.37
N SER A 15 15.95 31.04 38.48
CA SER A 15 16.49 29.94 39.30
C SER A 15 15.48 28.83 39.61
N LEU A 16 14.19 28.98 39.26
CA LEU A 16 13.18 27.91 39.38
C LEU A 16 12.81 27.22 38.07
N ILE A 17 13.26 27.71 36.91
CA ILE A 17 12.99 27.09 35.60
C ILE A 17 14.07 26.04 35.24
N PHE A 18 15.05 25.81 36.12
CA PHE A 18 16.15 24.86 35.92
C PHE A 18 15.90 23.46 36.52
N LEU A 19 14.63 23.06 36.71
CA LEU A 19 14.25 21.69 37.11
C LEU A 19 13.42 20.93 36.06
N PHE A 20 13.16 21.51 34.89
CA PHE A 20 12.46 20.81 33.80
C PHE A 20 13.40 20.59 32.61
N ASN A 21 14.54 19.95 32.85
CA ASN A 21 15.23 19.19 31.82
C ASN A 21 15.02 17.71 32.12
N THR A 22 14.02 17.11 31.51
CA THR A 22 14.27 16.01 30.59
C THR A 22 13.13 16.04 29.58
N SER A 23 13.51 16.14 28.32
CA SER A 23 12.66 15.85 27.17
C SER A 23 11.81 14.61 27.46
N VAL A 24 10.52 14.80 27.71
CA VAL A 24 9.56 13.79 27.29
C VAL A 24 9.64 13.85 25.77
N ILE A 25 10.45 12.93 25.24
CA ILE A 25 10.45 12.56 23.84
C ILE A 25 8.97 12.30 23.54
N GLU A 26 8.40 13.13 22.66
CA GLU A 26 7.14 12.82 22.03
C GLU A 26 7.31 11.40 21.47
N ASP A 27 6.54 10.44 21.97
CA ASP A 27 6.39 9.14 21.31
C ASP A 27 5.61 9.39 20.00
N GLN A 28 6.28 10.02 19.04
CA GLN A 28 5.90 10.08 17.64
C GLN A 28 6.20 8.72 17.01
N ASN A 29 5.67 7.63 17.57
CA ASN A 29 5.62 6.33 16.90
C ASN A 29 4.52 5.40 17.41
N GLN A 30 3.45 5.94 17.99
CA GLN A 30 2.15 5.28 17.95
C GLN A 30 1.31 5.99 16.88
N PHE A 31 0.90 5.24 15.84
CA PHE A 31 0.23 5.67 14.60
C PHE A 31 1.10 5.93 13.35
N LYS A 32 1.99 4.98 13.04
CA LYS A 32 2.08 4.50 11.64
C LYS A 32 1.94 2.99 11.55
N ASN A 33 0.91 2.46 12.21
CA ASN A 33 0.30 1.17 11.85
C ASN A 33 -1.09 1.46 11.24
N ASN A 34 -1.09 2.23 10.16
CA ASN A 34 -2.17 2.06 9.21
C ASN A 34 -1.86 0.72 8.55
N ASN A 35 -2.57 -0.34 8.91
CA ASN A 35 -2.62 -1.57 8.12
C ASN A 35 -3.23 -1.19 6.77
N ILE A 36 -2.44 -0.56 5.89
CA ILE A 36 -2.82 -0.27 4.51
C ILE A 36 -2.76 -1.63 3.83
N GLN A 37 -3.90 -2.30 3.82
CA GLN A 37 -4.05 -3.56 3.13
C GLN A 37 -3.90 -3.29 1.63
N ASP A 38 -3.01 -4.02 0.96
CA ASP A 38 -2.82 -3.88 -0.48
C ASP A 38 -4.14 -4.09 -1.22
N VAL A 39 -4.40 -3.21 -2.18
CA VAL A 39 -5.48 -3.38 -3.14
C VAL A 39 -4.97 -4.32 -4.23
N ILE A 40 -5.53 -5.53 -4.25
CA ILE A 40 -5.20 -6.56 -5.24
C ILE A 40 -6.42 -6.78 -6.13
N ILE A 41 -6.23 -6.62 -7.43
CA ILE A 41 -7.22 -6.99 -8.46
C ILE A 41 -6.63 -8.14 -9.27
N VAL A 42 -7.44 -9.17 -9.46
CA VAL A 42 -7.12 -10.33 -10.29
C VAL A 42 -8.03 -10.28 -11.51
N TYR A 43 -7.45 -10.05 -12.68
CA TYR A 43 -8.13 -10.23 -13.96
C TYR A 43 -7.87 -11.64 -14.44
N GLY A 44 -8.94 -12.44 -14.55
CA GLY A 44 -8.86 -13.85 -14.90
C GLY A 44 -10.11 -14.33 -15.63
N SER A 45 -10.21 -15.64 -15.78
CA SER A 45 -11.38 -16.33 -16.33
C SER A 45 -11.67 -17.56 -15.47
N ASP A 46 -12.93 -17.82 -15.16
CA ASP A 46 -13.33 -19.01 -14.41
C ASP A 46 -13.13 -20.33 -15.18
N THR A 47 -12.76 -20.26 -16.47
CA THR A 47 -12.34 -21.43 -17.27
C THR A 47 -10.83 -21.66 -17.26
N CYS A 48 -10.03 -20.77 -16.67
CA CYS A 48 -8.58 -20.86 -16.66
C CYS A 48 -8.05 -21.52 -15.37
N HIS A 49 -7.37 -22.66 -15.51
CA HIS A 49 -6.77 -23.39 -14.38
C HIS A 49 -5.86 -22.51 -13.50
N TYR A 50 -4.98 -21.69 -14.09
CA TYR A 50 -4.09 -20.80 -13.32
C TYR A 50 -4.84 -19.68 -12.58
N CYS A 51 -5.98 -19.22 -13.10
CA CYS A 51 -6.82 -18.23 -12.41
C CYS A 51 -7.49 -18.85 -11.18
N LEU A 52 -8.02 -20.07 -11.31
CA LEU A 52 -8.63 -20.82 -10.20
C LEU A 52 -7.59 -21.14 -9.11
N ASP A 53 -6.39 -21.54 -9.50
CA ASP A 53 -5.29 -21.80 -8.56
C ASP A 53 -4.84 -20.51 -7.84
N THR A 54 -4.83 -19.38 -8.54
CA THR A 54 -4.52 -18.08 -7.94
C THR A 54 -5.59 -17.66 -6.92
N LYS A 55 -6.88 -17.81 -7.24
CA LYS A 55 -8.00 -17.60 -6.28
C LYS A 55 -7.80 -18.47 -5.04
N THR A 56 -7.48 -19.75 -5.25
CA THR A 56 -7.24 -20.71 -4.16
C THR A 56 -6.05 -20.30 -3.30
N PHE A 57 -4.95 -19.87 -3.90
CA PHE A 57 -3.76 -19.38 -3.20
C PHE A 57 -4.08 -18.15 -2.34
N LEU A 58 -4.77 -17.14 -2.90
CA LEU A 58 -5.15 -15.92 -2.19
C LEU A 58 -6.07 -16.22 -1.01
N ASN A 59 -7.09 -17.05 -1.23
CA ASN A 59 -8.02 -17.49 -0.19
C ASN A 59 -7.29 -18.22 0.95
N LYS A 60 -6.40 -19.18 0.62
CA LYS A 60 -5.62 -19.94 1.62
C LYS A 60 -4.70 -19.06 2.46
N ASN A 61 -4.19 -17.96 1.88
CA ASN A 61 -3.31 -17.02 2.57
C ASN A 61 -4.07 -15.86 3.23
N ASN A 62 -5.41 -15.85 3.22
CA ASN A 62 -6.25 -14.75 3.72
C ASN A 62 -5.92 -13.39 3.09
N ILE A 63 -5.48 -13.39 1.83
CA ILE A 63 -5.19 -12.18 1.07
C ILE A 63 -6.51 -11.70 0.47
N LYS A 64 -6.91 -10.47 0.76
CA LYS A 64 -8.11 -9.86 0.15
C LYS A 64 -7.81 -9.43 -1.27
N TYR A 65 -8.76 -9.67 -2.17
CA TYR A 65 -8.67 -9.28 -3.57
C TYR A 65 -10.05 -9.06 -4.18
N THR A 66 -10.08 -8.34 -5.29
CA THR A 66 -11.22 -8.30 -6.20
C THR A 66 -10.90 -9.20 -7.39
N TYR A 67 -11.84 -10.05 -7.79
CA TYR A 67 -11.73 -10.87 -8.99
C TYR A 67 -12.67 -10.35 -10.06
N TYR A 68 -12.14 -10.15 -11.27
CA TYR A 68 -12.94 -9.90 -12.45
C TYR A 68 -12.75 -11.03 -13.44
N ASP A 69 -13.86 -11.69 -13.76
CA ASP A 69 -13.91 -12.57 -14.93
C ASP A 69 -13.98 -11.69 -16.18
N ILE A 70 -12.90 -11.69 -16.97
CA ILE A 70 -12.79 -10.86 -18.17
C ILE A 70 -13.56 -11.43 -19.36
N ASP A 71 -14.01 -12.69 -19.30
CA ASP A 71 -14.86 -13.27 -20.34
C ASP A 71 -16.30 -12.76 -20.22
N GLU A 72 -16.73 -12.43 -19.00
CA GLU A 72 -18.08 -11.92 -18.70
C GLU A 72 -18.10 -10.39 -18.49
N ASN A 73 -16.95 -9.77 -18.22
CA ASN A 73 -16.84 -8.35 -17.89
C ASN A 73 -15.94 -7.60 -18.88
N GLU A 74 -16.55 -7.10 -19.96
CA GLU A 74 -15.87 -6.31 -20.98
C GLU A 74 -15.19 -5.04 -20.43
N LYS A 75 -15.75 -4.42 -19.38
CA LYS A 75 -15.12 -3.24 -18.76
C LYS A 75 -13.82 -3.60 -18.06
N ALA A 76 -13.80 -4.71 -17.33
CA ALA A 76 -12.60 -5.20 -16.66
C ALA A 76 -11.54 -5.67 -17.68
N LEU A 77 -11.97 -6.31 -18.77
CA LEU A 77 -11.08 -6.66 -19.89
C LEU A 77 -10.39 -5.40 -20.45
N ASN A 78 -11.18 -4.37 -20.78
CA ASN A 78 -10.66 -3.11 -21.30
C ASN A 78 -9.73 -2.39 -20.31
N GLU A 79 -10.10 -2.38 -19.02
CA GLU A 79 -9.26 -1.85 -17.95
C GLU A 79 -7.90 -2.56 -17.88
N MET A 80 -7.90 -3.91 -17.86
CA MET A 80 -6.69 -4.74 -17.87
C MET A 80 -5.81 -4.42 -19.07
N LEU A 81 -6.37 -4.41 -20.28
CA LEU A 81 -5.63 -4.14 -21.52
C LEU A 81 -5.02 -2.72 -21.53
N ASN A 82 -5.74 -1.74 -21.00
CA ASN A 82 -5.23 -0.36 -20.88
C ASN A 82 -4.04 -0.29 -19.93
N LYS A 83 -4.16 -0.89 -18.73
CA LYS A 83 -3.06 -0.91 -17.76
C LYS A 83 -1.83 -1.67 -18.28
N LEU A 84 -2.02 -2.79 -18.98
CA LEU A 84 -0.91 -3.51 -19.63
C LEU A 84 -0.18 -2.63 -20.65
N ARG A 85 -0.93 -1.89 -21.48
CA ARG A 85 -0.38 -0.98 -22.49
C ARG A 85 0.41 0.17 -21.88
N GLU A 86 -0.11 0.78 -20.81
CA GLU A 86 0.58 1.84 -20.07
C GLU A 86 1.93 1.36 -19.49
N LYS A 87 1.98 0.10 -19.05
CA LYS A 87 3.21 -0.55 -18.55
C LYS A 87 4.07 -1.16 -19.66
N LYS A 88 3.67 -1.01 -20.93
CA LYS A 88 4.36 -1.56 -22.12
C LYS A 88 4.54 -3.08 -22.06
N ILE A 89 3.60 -3.78 -21.42
CA ILE A 89 3.56 -5.25 -21.39
C ILE A 89 2.87 -5.73 -22.66
N SER A 90 3.51 -6.64 -23.41
CA SER A 90 2.92 -7.19 -24.63
C SER A 90 1.66 -7.99 -24.33
N VAL A 91 0.64 -7.83 -25.17
CA VAL A 91 -0.61 -8.59 -25.11
C VAL A 91 -0.67 -9.76 -26.10
N SER A 92 0.33 -9.90 -26.99
CA SER A 92 0.35 -10.95 -28.03
C SER A 92 0.31 -12.36 -27.45
N ASP A 93 1.05 -12.58 -26.37
CA ASP A 93 1.23 -13.87 -25.70
C ASP A 93 0.83 -13.77 -24.23
N LEU A 94 -0.20 -12.95 -23.95
CA LEU A 94 -0.65 -12.68 -22.59
C LEU A 94 -1.16 -13.97 -21.94
N LYS A 95 -0.59 -14.29 -20.77
CA LYS A 95 -1.07 -15.36 -19.91
C LYS A 95 -1.80 -14.78 -18.71
N ILE A 96 -3.05 -15.18 -18.53
CA ILE A 96 -3.83 -14.90 -17.34
C ILE A 96 -3.51 -15.92 -16.22
N PRO A 97 -3.68 -15.55 -14.93
CA PRO A 97 -4.19 -14.27 -14.44
C PRO A 97 -3.21 -13.09 -14.59
N VAL A 98 -3.77 -11.89 -14.71
CA VAL A 98 -3.05 -10.63 -14.56
C VAL A 98 -3.37 -10.05 -13.19
N ILE A 99 -2.34 -9.64 -12.46
CA ILE A 99 -2.47 -9.03 -11.14
C ILE A 99 -2.20 -7.54 -11.26
N ASP A 100 -3.10 -6.74 -10.70
CA ASP A 100 -2.83 -5.36 -10.33
C ASP A 100 -2.73 -5.28 -8.81
N LYS A 101 -1.51 -5.04 -8.30
CA LYS A 101 -1.24 -4.82 -6.89
C LYS A 101 -0.85 -3.36 -6.68
N ASN A 102 -1.76 -2.54 -6.16
CA ASN A 102 -1.56 -1.11 -5.95
C ASN A 102 -1.04 -0.35 -7.20
N GLY A 103 -1.48 -0.71 -8.40
CA GLY A 103 -1.02 -0.13 -9.67
C GLY A 103 0.24 -0.78 -10.25
N ASN A 104 0.83 -1.75 -9.56
CA ASN A 104 1.90 -2.59 -10.07
C ASN A 104 1.30 -3.81 -10.79
N ILE A 105 1.37 -3.79 -12.12
CA ILE A 105 0.78 -4.81 -12.97
C ILE A 105 1.82 -5.88 -13.31
N PHE A 106 1.47 -7.16 -13.15
CA PHE A 106 2.30 -8.28 -13.60
C PHE A 106 1.45 -9.48 -14.02
N THR A 107 2.03 -10.35 -14.84
CA THR A 107 1.34 -11.45 -15.52
C THR A 107 1.99 -12.80 -15.19
N ASN A 108 1.28 -13.88 -15.48
CA ASN A 108 1.75 -15.25 -15.28
C ASN A 108 2.72 -15.73 -16.39
N ASN A 109 3.78 -14.98 -16.63
CA ASN A 109 4.77 -15.25 -17.69
C ASN A 109 6.05 -15.93 -17.17
N ILE A 110 6.10 -16.23 -15.87
CA ILE A 110 7.21 -16.91 -15.19
C ILE A 110 6.75 -18.29 -14.68
N LYS A 111 7.59 -19.01 -13.93
CA LYS A 111 7.13 -20.21 -13.23
C LYS A 111 5.96 -19.82 -12.33
N PHE A 112 4.88 -20.59 -12.37
CA PHE A 112 3.63 -20.23 -11.70
C PHE A 112 3.82 -20.01 -10.18
N GLU A 113 4.67 -20.80 -9.53
CA GLU A 113 4.98 -20.62 -8.12
C GLU A 113 5.67 -19.28 -7.82
N ASP A 114 6.61 -18.86 -8.67
CA ASP A 114 7.28 -17.56 -8.54
C ASP A 114 6.28 -16.41 -8.77
N PHE A 115 5.32 -16.61 -9.68
CA PHE A 115 4.22 -15.67 -9.89
C PHE A 115 3.35 -15.53 -8.65
N LEU A 116 2.99 -16.64 -7.97
CA LEU A 116 2.21 -16.61 -6.74
C LEU A 116 2.97 -15.93 -5.59
N ASN A 117 4.26 -16.22 -5.45
CA ASN A 117 5.10 -15.61 -4.42
C ASN A 117 5.22 -14.09 -4.60
N LYS A 118 5.31 -13.61 -5.84
CA LYS A 118 5.32 -12.18 -6.15
C LYS A 118 4.06 -11.44 -5.66
N ILE A 119 2.93 -12.11 -5.49
CA ILE A 119 1.72 -11.47 -4.95
C ILE A 119 1.89 -11.14 -3.45
N LYS A 120 2.72 -11.90 -2.73
CA LYS A 120 2.96 -11.73 -1.29
C LYS A 120 4.02 -10.67 -0.97
N GLU A 121 4.91 -10.38 -1.91
CA GLU A 121 5.98 -9.37 -1.82
C GLU A 121 5.44 -7.95 -1.81
#